data_AF-A0AAV9AAB0-F1
#
_entry.id   AF-A0AAV9AAB0-F1
#
_cell.length_a   1.000
_cell.length_b   1.000
_cell.length_c   1.000
_cell.angle_alpha   90.00
_cell.angle_beta   90.00
_cell.angle_gamma   90.00
#
_symmetry.space_group_name_H-M   'P 1'
#
loop_
_entity.id
_entity.type
_entity.pdbx_description
1 polymer ?
#
loop_
_entity_poly.entity_id
_entity_poly.type
_entity_poly.pdbx_seq_one_letter_code
_entity_poly.pdbx_strand_id
1 'polypeptide(L)'
;MQQRNYAAAEVVYRKAQTIEPDRNKDCNLSLCLIKQGRLDEARSMLEDVLSRTTGSDNLKMISRAEELLREVDSQQQSMRSSSSSSELDYDEVEESIIERLDMIMNEWTPFQPRRLPIFEEISDFRDQMAC
;
A
#
# COMPACT_ATOMS: atom_id res chain seq x y z
N MET A 1 -16.75 -3.80 17.95
CA MET A 1 -16.23 -2.87 16.92
C MET A 1 -17.33 -2.54 15.90
N GLN A 2 -18.39 -1.84 16.31
CA GLN A 2 -19.60 -1.69 15.48
C GLN A 2 -19.53 -0.51 14.48
N GLN A 3 -18.60 0.44 14.68
CA GLN A 3 -18.54 1.69 13.89
C GLN A 3 -17.35 1.76 12.90
N ARG A 4 -16.58 0.68 12.71
CA ARG A 4 -15.37 0.60 11.84
C ARG A 4 -14.31 1.72 12.04
N ASN A 5 -14.44 2.56 13.06
CA ASN A 5 -13.46 3.59 13.40
C ASN A 5 -12.35 2.99 14.28
N TYR A 6 -11.35 2.40 13.62
CA TYR A 6 -10.26 1.68 14.29
C TYR A 6 -9.29 2.60 15.03
N ALA A 7 -9.06 3.82 14.53
CA ALA A 7 -8.20 4.80 15.19
C ALA A 7 -8.81 5.28 16.53
N ALA A 8 -10.11 5.61 16.55
CA ALA A 8 -10.78 5.96 17.79
C ALA A 8 -10.85 4.77 18.76
N ALA A 9 -11.11 3.57 18.26
CA ALA A 9 -11.15 2.36 19.06
C ALA A 9 -9.78 2.04 19.69
N GLU A 10 -8.68 2.21 18.96
CA GLU A 10 -7.32 2.06 19.50
C GLU A 10 -7.10 2.98 20.70
N VAL A 11 -7.45 4.27 20.60
CA VAL A 11 -7.28 5.23 21.70
C VAL A 11 -8.05 4.77 22.94
N VAL A 12 -9.26 4.26 22.77
CA VAL A 12 -10.09 3.74 23.87
C VAL A 12 -9.45 2.49 24.49
N TYR A 13 -8.98 1.53 23.67
CA TYR A 13 -8.35 0.31 24.19
C TYR A 13 -7.02 0.58 24.90
N ARG A 14 -6.18 1.48 24.38
CA ARG A 14 -4.95 1.93 25.04
C ARG A 14 -5.25 2.53 26.41
N LYS A 15 -6.26 3.41 26.50
CA LYS A 15 -6.68 3.98 27.79
C LYS A 15 -7.20 2.88 28.72
N ALA A 16 -8.03 1.96 28.22
CA ALA A 16 -8.55 0.85 29.02
C ALA A 16 -7.44 -0.06 29.56
N GLN A 17 -6.38 -0.31 28.80
CA GLN A 17 -5.22 -1.09 29.23
C GLN A 17 -4.47 -0.43 30.40
N THR A 18 -4.40 0.91 30.45
CA THR A 18 -3.74 1.60 31.58
C THR A 18 -4.49 1.44 32.90
N ILE A 19 -5.80 1.18 32.83
CA ILE A 19 -6.65 0.98 34.00
C ILE A 19 -6.61 -0.49 34.42
N GLU A 20 -6.81 -1.39 33.47
CA GLU A 20 -6.85 -2.83 33.72
C GLU A 20 -6.29 -3.57 32.50
N PRO A 21 -5.08 -4.14 32.61
CA PRO A 21 -4.49 -4.94 31.55
C PRO A 21 -5.28 -6.25 31.40
N ASP A 22 -5.79 -6.50 30.20
CA ASP A 22 -6.58 -7.68 29.90
C ASP A 22 -6.23 -8.21 28.50
N ARG A 23 -6.08 -9.54 28.40
CA ARG A 23 -5.67 -10.20 27.17
C ARG A 23 -6.72 -10.08 26.05
N ASN A 24 -8.02 -9.97 26.39
CA ASN A 24 -9.03 -9.74 25.35
C ASN A 24 -8.96 -8.31 24.80
N LYS A 25 -8.63 -7.33 25.63
CA LYS A 25 -8.33 -5.95 25.18
C LYS A 25 -7.12 -5.94 24.26
N ASP A 26 -6.07 -6.70 24.57
CA ASP A 26 -4.87 -6.83 23.72
C ASP A 26 -5.22 -7.41 22.32
N CYS A 27 -6.02 -8.48 22.25
CA CYS A 27 -6.52 -9.01 20.98
C CYS A 27 -7.38 -8.00 20.20
N ASN A 28 -8.24 -7.24 20.87
CA ASN A 28 -9.08 -6.23 20.22
C ASN A 28 -8.26 -5.03 19.72
N LEU A 29 -7.24 -4.61 20.47
CA LEU A 29 -6.31 -3.58 20.04
C LEU A 29 -5.47 -4.05 18.86
N SER A 30 -5.00 -5.30 18.87
CA SER A 30 -4.29 -5.92 17.75
C SER A 30 -5.13 -5.89 16.47
N LEU A 31 -6.44 -6.17 16.55
CA LEU A 31 -7.35 -6.00 15.43
C LEU A 31 -7.43 -4.54 14.93
N CYS A 32 -7.46 -3.55 15.83
CA CYS A 32 -7.40 -2.13 15.42
C CYS A 32 -6.11 -1.83 14.64
N LEU A 33 -4.96 -2.34 15.11
CA LEU A 33 -3.66 -2.11 14.50
C LEU A 33 -3.56 -2.76 13.11
N ILE A 34 -4.06 -3.99 12.96
CA ILE A 34 -4.14 -4.70 11.68
C ILE A 34 -4.95 -3.90 10.67
N LYS A 35 -6.13 -3.41 11.06
CA LYS A 35 -7.00 -2.62 10.16
C LYS A 35 -6.44 -1.25 9.82
N GLN A 36 -5.43 -0.78 10.56
CA GLN A 36 -4.69 0.45 10.28
C GLN A 36 -3.36 0.18 9.53
N GLY A 37 -3.05 -1.07 9.18
CA GLY A 37 -1.81 -1.45 8.48
C GLY A 37 -0.55 -1.49 9.37
N ARG A 38 -0.68 -1.32 10.69
CA ARG A 38 0.43 -1.38 11.65
C ARG A 38 0.72 -2.82 12.05
N LEU A 39 1.21 -3.59 11.08
CA LEU A 39 1.31 -5.04 11.17
C LEU A 39 2.36 -5.54 12.16
N ASP A 40 3.52 -4.90 12.24
CA ASP A 40 4.62 -5.35 13.11
C ASP A 40 4.25 -5.22 14.59
N GLU A 41 3.60 -4.12 14.94
CA GLU A 41 3.14 -3.88 16.31
C GLU A 41 1.99 -4.82 16.69
N ALA A 42 1.06 -5.07 15.76
CA ALA A 42 0.00 -6.05 15.99
C ALA A 42 0.57 -7.45 16.23
N ARG A 43 1.58 -7.86 15.44
CA ARG A 43 2.25 -9.16 15.61
C ARG A 43 2.89 -9.27 16.99
N SER A 44 3.70 -8.29 17.38
CA SER A 44 4.38 -8.30 18.68
C SER A 44 3.40 -8.41 19.85
N MET A 45 2.26 -7.72 19.77
CA MET A 45 1.21 -7.79 20.78
C MET A 45 0.53 -9.17 20.85
N LEU A 46 0.24 -9.78 19.70
CA LEU A 46 -0.37 -11.11 19.63
C LEU A 46 0.58 -12.21 20.15
N GLU A 47 1.87 -12.10 19.85
CA GLU A 47 2.91 -13.00 20.38
C GLU A 47 3.04 -12.88 21.90
N ASP A 48 3.00 -11.65 22.45
CA ASP A 48 2.95 -11.44 23.90
C ASP A 48 1.72 -12.10 24.53
N VAL A 49 0.54 -11.89 23.94
CA VAL A 49 -0.70 -12.53 24.41
C VAL A 49 -0.56 -14.05 24.44
N LEU A 50 -0.05 -14.67 23.37
CA LEU A 50 0.15 -16.12 23.30
C LEU A 50 1.17 -16.61 24.34
N SER A 51 2.28 -15.89 24.51
CA SER A 51 3.33 -16.26 25.48
C SER A 51 2.84 -16.24 26.93
N ARG A 52 1.96 -15.29 27.24
CA ARG A 52 1.36 -15.13 28.58
C ARG A 52 0.23 -16.12 28.83
N THR A 53 -0.21 -16.86 27.81
CA THR A 53 -1.36 -17.76 27.86
C THR A 53 -0.90 -19.19 28.18
N THR A 54 -1.27 -19.71 29.35
CA THR A 54 -0.88 -21.06 29.81
C THR A 54 -2.06 -22.01 29.80
N GLY A 55 -1.93 -23.14 29.10
CA GLY A 55 -2.61 -24.45 29.22
C GLY A 55 -4.13 -24.53 29.47
N SER A 56 -4.63 -23.87 30.52
CA SER A 56 -6.05 -23.77 30.88
C SER A 56 -6.71 -22.48 30.38
N ASP A 57 -5.91 -21.51 29.92
CA ASP A 57 -6.44 -20.25 29.41
C ASP A 57 -7.34 -20.48 28.18
N ASN A 58 -8.35 -19.63 28.04
CA ASN A 58 -9.41 -19.73 27.04
C ASN A 58 -8.88 -20.13 25.65
N LEU A 59 -9.08 -21.39 25.23
CA LEU A 59 -8.74 -21.90 23.90
C LEU A 59 -9.29 -21.02 22.77
N LYS A 60 -10.45 -20.39 23.01
CA LYS A 60 -11.07 -19.41 22.10
C LYS A 60 -10.18 -18.18 21.87
N MET A 61 -9.49 -17.72 22.90
CA MET A 61 -8.59 -16.57 22.81
C MET A 61 -7.32 -16.93 22.05
N ILE A 62 -6.73 -18.11 22.31
CA ILE A 62 -5.58 -18.62 21.55
C ILE A 62 -5.94 -18.73 20.07
N SER A 63 -7.05 -19.41 19.76
CA SER A 63 -7.54 -19.55 18.38
C SER A 63 -7.76 -18.20 17.71
N ARG A 64 -8.28 -17.21 18.45
CA ARG A 64 -8.48 -15.86 17.94
C ARG A 64 -7.16 -15.13 17.68
N ALA A 65 -6.17 -15.26 18.56
CA ALA A 65 -4.87 -14.64 18.39
C ALA A 65 -4.12 -15.26 17.19
N GLU A 66 -4.17 -16.57 17.03
CA GLU A 66 -3.61 -17.28 15.87
C GLU A 66 -4.29 -16.88 14.55
N GLU A 67 -5.62 -16.72 14.55
CA GLU A 67 -6.35 -16.22 13.37
C GLU A 67 -5.87 -14.83 12.96
N LEU A 68 -5.69 -13.93 13.93
CA LEU A 68 -5.19 -12.58 13.68
C LEU A 68 -3.75 -12.59 13.16
N LEU A 69 -2.88 -13.47 13.67
CA LEU A 69 -1.51 -13.61 13.15
C LEU A 69 -1.50 -14.05 11.68
N ARG A 70 -2.38 -14.98 11.28
CA ARG A 70 -2.51 -15.36 9.86
C ARG A 70 -2.98 -14.20 8.98
N GLU A 71 -3.86 -13.34 9.50
CA GLU A 71 -4.27 -12.12 8.80
C GLU A 71 -3.07 -11.17 8.60
N VAL A 72 -2.21 -11.02 9.62
CA VAL A 72 -0.96 -10.24 9.50
C VAL A 72 -0.06 -10.82 8.41
N ASP A 73 0.20 -12.12 8.43
CA ASP A 73 1.05 -12.79 7.44
C ASP A 73 0.52 -12.60 6.02
N SER A 74 -0.80 -12.75 5.83
CA SER A 74 -1.45 -12.58 4.53
C SER A 74 -1.31 -11.15 4.00
N GLN A 75 -1.52 -10.14 4.85
CA GLN A 75 -1.36 -8.74 4.44
C GLN A 75 0.10 -8.39 4.14
N GLN A 76 1.05 -8.90 4.92
CA GLN A 76 2.48 -8.73 4.65
C GLN A 76 2.88 -9.38 3.32
N GLN A 77 2.41 -10.59 3.03
CA GLN A 77 2.65 -11.25 1.74
C GLN A 77 2.05 -10.46 0.58
N SER A 78 0.81 -9.98 0.71
CA SER A 78 0.18 -9.13 -0.32
C SER A 78 1.01 -7.86 -0.58
N MET A 79 1.49 -7.20 0.47
CA MET A 79 2.36 -6.03 0.34
C MET A 79 3.68 -6.41 -0.35
N ARG A 80 4.34 -7.49 0.08
CA ARG A 80 5.59 -7.96 -0.54
C ARG A 80 5.42 -8.36 -2.00
N SER A 81 4.31 -8.98 -2.39
CA SER A 81 4.03 -9.30 -3.79
C SER A 81 3.80 -8.03 -4.62
N SER A 82 3.18 -7.01 -4.02
CA SER A 82 3.03 -5.68 -4.65
C SER A 82 4.37 -4.97 -4.81
N SER A 83 5.29 -5.14 -3.85
CA SER A 83 6.67 -4.64 -3.89
C SER A 83 7.57 -5.47 -4.81
N SER A 84 7.36 -6.78 -4.92
CA SER A 84 8.13 -7.67 -5.78
C SER A 84 7.82 -7.46 -7.27
N SER A 85 6.66 -6.88 -7.61
CA SER A 85 6.43 -6.32 -8.95
C SER A 85 7.34 -5.14 -9.28
N SER A 86 8.08 -4.57 -8.31
CA SER A 86 9.07 -3.50 -8.54
C SER A 86 10.53 -3.95 -8.59
N GLU A 87 10.82 -5.25 -8.38
CA GLU A 87 12.14 -5.87 -8.66
C GLU A 87 12.12 -6.65 -10.00
N LEU A 88 11.46 -6.10 -11.01
CA LEU A 88 11.55 -6.60 -12.38
C LEU A 88 12.64 -5.83 -13.14
N ASP A 89 13.39 -6.55 -13.97
CA ASP A 89 14.36 -6.05 -14.94
C ASP A 89 13.77 -4.83 -15.68
N TYR A 90 14.35 -3.66 -15.43
CA TYR A 90 13.80 -2.37 -15.86
C TYR A 90 13.74 -2.25 -17.39
N ASP A 91 14.55 -3.01 -18.13
CA ASP A 91 14.68 -2.90 -19.59
C ASP A 91 13.46 -3.44 -20.36
N GLU A 92 12.88 -4.60 -20.00
CA GLU A 92 11.80 -5.22 -20.80
C GLU A 92 10.42 -4.60 -20.52
N VAL A 93 10.19 -4.15 -19.28
CA VAL A 93 8.92 -3.52 -18.89
C VAL A 93 8.82 -2.10 -19.42
N GLU A 94 9.93 -1.35 -19.44
CA GLU A 94 9.96 0.02 -19.96
C GLU A 94 9.66 0.08 -21.47
N GLU A 95 10.23 -0.83 -22.28
CA GLU A 95 9.93 -0.90 -23.72
C GLU A 95 8.44 -1.14 -23.99
N SER A 96 7.81 -2.06 -23.24
CA SER A 96 6.37 -2.35 -23.40
C SER A 96 5.45 -1.17 -23.01
N ILE A 97 5.87 -0.38 -22.01
CA ILE A 97 5.14 0.81 -21.56
C ILE A 97 5.34 1.95 -22.55
N ILE A 98 6.56 2.15 -23.04
CA ILE A 98 6.89 3.16 -24.05
C ILE A 98 6.16 2.84 -25.35
N GLU A 99 6.15 1.60 -25.81
CA GLU A 99 5.43 1.19 -27.04
C GLU A 99 3.92 1.45 -26.90
N ARG A 100 3.35 1.14 -25.73
CA ARG A 100 1.94 1.41 -25.46
C ARG A 100 1.63 2.90 -25.37
N LEU A 101 2.53 3.71 -24.82
CA LEU A 101 2.40 5.17 -24.76
C LEU A 101 2.55 5.80 -26.16
N ASP A 102 3.50 5.33 -26.97
CA ASP A 102 3.71 5.81 -28.34
C ASP A 102 2.50 5.49 -29.23
N MET A 103 1.93 4.30 -29.08
CA MET A 103 0.70 3.91 -29.78
C MET A 103 -0.48 4.83 -29.40
N ILE A 104 -0.62 5.18 -28.11
CA ILE A 104 -1.64 6.12 -27.65
C ILE A 104 -1.34 7.54 -28.17
N MET A 105 -0.09 7.99 -28.15
CA MET A 105 0.28 9.33 -28.67
C MET A 105 0.03 9.46 -30.17
N ASN A 106 0.28 8.39 -30.94
CA ASN A 106 0.04 8.35 -32.38
C ASN A 106 -1.45 8.30 -32.73
N GLU A 107 -2.28 7.64 -31.91
CA GLU A 107 -3.74 7.65 -32.05
C GLU A 107 -4.35 9.00 -31.60
N TRP A 108 -3.73 9.67 -30.62
CA TRP A 108 -4.12 10.99 -30.10
C TRP A 108 -3.41 12.15 -30.79
N THR A 109 -3.52 12.26 -32.12
CA THR A 109 -3.08 13.45 -32.87
C THR A 109 -4.23 14.38 -33.28
N PRO A 110 -4.83 15.20 -32.39
CA PRO A 110 -5.63 16.34 -32.82
C PRO A 110 -4.78 17.59 -33.15
N PHE A 111 -3.45 17.54 -32.99
CA PHE A 111 -2.58 18.69 -33.22
C PHE A 111 -1.58 18.42 -34.34
N GLN A 112 -2.02 18.64 -35.59
CA GLN A 112 -1.10 19.21 -36.57
C GLN A 112 -0.80 20.64 -36.10
N PRO A 113 0.42 20.99 -35.69
CA PRO A 113 0.79 22.39 -35.58
C PRO A 113 0.85 22.93 -37.01
N ARG A 114 -0.27 23.43 -37.53
CA ARG A 114 -0.23 24.35 -38.66
C ARG A 114 0.58 25.53 -38.17
N ARG A 115 1.85 25.59 -38.56
CA ARG A 115 2.69 26.78 -38.36
C ARG A 115 1.88 27.96 -38.91
N LEU A 116 1.83 29.05 -38.14
CA LEU A 116 1.17 30.26 -38.64
C LEU A 116 1.85 30.62 -39.98
N PRO A 117 1.11 31.12 -40.99
CA PRO A 117 1.65 31.38 -42.34
C PRO A 117 2.95 32.20 -42.34
N ILE A 118 3.09 33.09 -41.36
CA ILE A 118 4.26 33.93 -41.13
C ILE A 118 5.55 33.09 -40.91
N PHE A 119 5.43 31.91 -40.31
CA PHE A 119 6.56 30.99 -40.07
C PHE A 119 6.87 30.07 -41.26
N GLU A 120 6.01 29.99 -42.29
CA GLU A 120 6.39 29.40 -43.58
C GLU A 120 7.28 30.36 -44.37
N GLU A 121 6.95 31.66 -44.38
CA GLU A 121 7.68 32.69 -45.12
C GLU A 121 9.11 32.94 -44.58
N ILE A 122 9.34 32.72 -43.28
CA ILE A 122 10.66 32.89 -42.63
C ILE A 122 11.53 31.61 -42.74
N SER A 123 10.95 30.48 -43.13
CA SER A 123 11.66 29.20 -43.27
C SER A 123 12.73 29.27 -44.36
N ASP A 124 12.44 29.93 -45.48
CA ASP A 124 13.37 30.09 -46.60
C ASP A 124 14.59 30.97 -46.23
N PHE A 125 14.44 31.87 -45.26
CA PHE A 125 15.53 32.74 -44.80
C PHE A 125 16.42 32.09 -43.73
N ARG A 126 15.95 31.03 -43.05
CA ARG A 126 16.69 30.39 -41.98
C ARG A 126 17.84 29.53 -42.49
N ASP A 127 17.71 28.97 -43.70
CA ASP A 127 18.76 28.16 -44.34
C ASP A 127 19.91 29.00 -44.91
N GLN A 128 19.78 30.33 -44.96
CA GLN A 128 20.84 31.25 -45.43
C GLN A 128 21.73 31.82 -44.31
N MET A 129 21.41 31.56 -43.03
CA MET A 129 22.23 32.04 -41.90
C MET A 129 23.15 30.96 -41.30
N ALA A 130 23.23 29.79 -41.93
CA ALA A 130 24.24 28.78 -41.65
C ALA A 130 25.42 28.94 -42.63
N CYS A 131 26.23 29.96 -42.42
CA CYS A 131 27.61 30.08 -42.91
C CYS A 131 28.48 30.62 -41.79
#